data_AF-A0A7J3MGH9-F1
#
_entry.id   AF-A0A7J3MGH9-F1
#
_cell.length_a   1.000
_cell.length_b   1.000
_cell.length_c   1.000
_cell.angle_alpha   90.00
_cell.angle_beta   90.00
_cell.angle_gamma   90.00
#
_symmetry.space_group_name_H-M   'P 1'
#
loop_
_entity.id
_entity.type
_entity.pdbx_description
1 polymer ?
#
loop_
_entity_poly.entity_id
_entity_poly.type
_entity_poly.pdbx_seq_one_letter_code
_entity_poly.pdbx_strand_id
1 'polypeptide(L)'
;MAYGKQQLRELSQKLSSIKERMSTELSNYWWLSQGEEAVVSVRKLTKNKRLEIFETPKLSIKAALKVLIENIGVIESISGSEFYRAMSILEEDISRVTDAYRAIQDANSLIEEIENTKRMLKRKGLDSTKEREVEEELNMLVKWIRDIIVDNFNNWNNKKEKIVQILSKMKEHVKVT
;
A
#
# COMPACT_ATOMS: atom_id res chain seq x y z
N MET A 1 -17.23 -19.21 23.73
CA MET A 1 -16.31 -18.05 23.66
C MET A 1 -14.83 -18.43 23.49
N ALA A 2 -14.36 -19.60 23.93
CA ALA A 2 -12.97 -20.03 23.73
C ALA A 2 -12.56 -20.12 22.24
N TYR A 3 -13.47 -20.56 21.37
CA TYR A 3 -13.26 -20.69 19.93
C TYR A 3 -12.93 -19.36 19.23
N GLY A 4 -13.64 -18.27 19.57
CA GLY A 4 -13.38 -16.94 19.00
C GLY A 4 -12.02 -16.35 19.43
N LYS A 5 -11.58 -16.64 20.66
CA LYS A 5 -10.24 -16.24 21.13
C LYS A 5 -9.13 -16.98 20.41
N GLN A 6 -9.31 -18.27 20.14
CA GLN A 6 -8.34 -19.03 19.36
C GLN A 6 -8.21 -18.49 17.93
N GLN A 7 -9.32 -18.19 17.26
CA GLN A 7 -9.32 -17.58 15.92
C GLN A 7 -8.60 -16.22 15.90
N LEU A 8 -8.78 -15.40 16.93
CA LEU A 8 -8.08 -14.12 17.06
C LEU A 8 -6.57 -14.29 17.21
N ARG A 9 -6.11 -15.29 17.98
CA ARG A 9 -4.69 -15.60 18.10
C ARG A 9 -4.09 -16.07 16.79
N GLU A 10 -4.78 -16.95 16.08
CA GLU A 10 -4.37 -17.41 14.75
C GLU A 10 -4.31 -16.24 13.76
N LEU A 11 -5.28 -15.33 13.79
CA LEU A 11 -5.27 -14.12 12.97
C LEU A 11 -4.09 -13.20 13.31
N SER A 12 -3.82 -12.98 14.59
CA SER A 12 -2.69 -12.16 15.05
C SER A 12 -1.35 -12.73 14.59
N GLN A 13 -1.18 -14.06 14.66
CA GLN A 13 0.00 -14.75 14.14
C GLN A 13 0.12 -14.57 12.62
N LYS A 14 -0.98 -14.77 11.87
CA LYS A 14 -0.99 -14.55 10.42
C LYS A 14 -0.63 -13.12 10.04
N LEU A 15 -1.22 -12.12 10.70
CA LEU A 15 -0.91 -10.72 10.46
C LEU A 15 0.55 -10.39 10.79
N SER A 16 1.12 -11.01 11.83
CA SER A 16 2.53 -10.84 12.18
C SER A 16 3.45 -11.39 11.09
N SER A 17 3.19 -12.61 10.59
CA SER A 17 3.94 -13.20 9.48
C SER A 17 3.80 -12.41 8.18
N ILE A 18 2.59 -11.90 7.89
CA ILE A 18 2.35 -11.01 6.75
C ILE A 18 3.16 -9.73 6.88
N LYS A 19 3.15 -9.10 8.06
CA LYS A 19 3.93 -7.88 8.34
C LYS A 19 5.43 -8.08 8.10
N GLU A 20 5.99 -9.21 8.53
CA GLU A 20 7.41 -9.53 8.32
C GLU A 20 7.72 -9.71 6.83
N ARG A 21 6.92 -10.52 6.12
CA ARG A 21 7.08 -10.72 4.66
C ARG A 21 7.01 -9.40 3.89
N MET A 22 6.00 -8.59 4.21
CA MET A 22 5.80 -7.29 3.59
C MET A 22 6.93 -6.31 3.91
N SER A 23 7.53 -6.39 5.09
CA SER A 23 8.66 -5.53 5.44
C SER A 23 9.87 -5.77 4.53
N THR A 24 10.12 -7.04 4.17
CA THR A 24 11.17 -7.43 3.21
C THR A 24 10.82 -7.07 1.77
N GLU A 25 9.55 -7.18 1.38
CA GLU A 25 9.12 -6.82 0.03
C GLU A 25 9.19 -5.31 -0.19
N LEU A 26 8.57 -4.54 0.71
CA LEU A 26 8.46 -3.09 0.62
C LEU A 26 9.80 -2.36 0.76
N SER A 27 10.81 -2.98 1.39
CA SER A 27 12.16 -2.37 1.47
C SER A 27 12.79 -2.16 0.09
N ASN A 28 12.33 -2.89 -0.93
CA ASN A 28 12.80 -2.73 -2.31
C ASN A 28 12.10 -1.58 -3.05
N TYR A 29 11.03 -1.03 -2.49
CA TYR A 29 10.19 -0.03 -3.17
C TYR A 29 10.75 1.37 -2.91
N TRP A 30 11.84 1.71 -3.61
CA TRP A 30 12.52 3.01 -3.52
C TRP A 30 11.58 4.20 -3.80
N TRP A 31 10.59 3.99 -4.68
CA TRP A 31 9.61 5.00 -5.06
C TRP A 31 8.58 5.29 -3.96
N LEU A 32 8.49 4.43 -2.94
CA LEU A 32 7.58 4.52 -1.81
C LEU A 32 8.35 4.58 -0.47
N SER A 33 9.53 5.22 -0.47
CA SER A 33 10.37 5.40 0.73
C SER A 33 10.55 4.10 1.53
N GLN A 34 10.80 2.99 0.84
CA GLN A 34 11.04 1.67 1.42
C GLN A 34 9.87 1.14 2.28
N GLY A 35 8.64 1.58 1.97
CA GLY A 35 7.40 1.20 2.64
C GLY A 35 7.09 1.99 3.89
N GLU A 36 7.79 3.11 4.14
CA GLU A 36 7.54 3.99 5.30
C GLU A 36 6.58 5.13 5.00
N GLU A 37 6.14 5.30 3.76
CA GLU A 37 5.12 6.30 3.40
C GLU A 37 3.79 6.06 4.10
N ALA A 38 3.14 7.14 4.51
CA ALA A 38 1.83 7.10 5.15
C ALA A 38 0.71 6.97 4.10
N VAL A 39 0.06 5.80 4.05
CA VAL A 39 -0.88 5.44 2.97
C VAL A 39 -2.30 5.20 3.48
N VAL A 40 -2.46 4.61 4.67
CA VAL A 40 -3.77 4.12 5.14
C VAL A 40 -4.04 4.54 6.58
N SER A 41 -5.27 4.96 6.86
CA SER A 41 -5.78 5.15 8.23
C SER A 41 -6.54 3.91 8.68
N VAL A 42 -6.34 3.53 9.92
CA VAL A 42 -7.07 2.45 10.60
C VAL A 42 -7.62 2.97 11.93
N ARG A 43 -8.55 2.25 12.54
CA ARG A 43 -9.05 2.60 13.86
C ARG A 43 -8.18 1.94 14.92
N LYS A 44 -7.80 2.71 15.94
CA LYS A 44 -7.17 2.21 17.15
C LYS A 44 -8.23 1.95 18.21
N LEU A 45 -8.20 0.76 18.78
CA LEU A 45 -9.06 0.34 19.88
C LEU A 45 -8.30 0.49 21.20
N THR A 46 -8.93 1.10 22.20
CA THR A 46 -8.41 1.12 23.57
C THR A 46 -9.50 0.70 24.54
N LYS A 47 -9.13 -0.10 25.54
CA LYS A 47 -10.04 -0.50 26.61
C LYS A 47 -9.53 -0.02 27.96
N ASN A 48 -10.21 0.98 28.49
CA ASN A 48 -10.11 1.38 29.88
C ASN A 48 -11.35 0.84 30.63
N LYS A 49 -12.33 1.71 30.90
CA LYS A 49 -13.64 1.33 31.48
C LYS A 49 -14.68 0.96 30.43
N ARG A 50 -14.56 1.51 29.22
CA ARG A 50 -15.42 1.27 28.06
C ARG A 50 -14.52 1.13 26.83
N LEU A 51 -15.04 0.51 25.77
CA LEU A 51 -14.36 0.49 24.48
C LEU A 51 -14.34 1.89 23.86
N GLU A 52 -13.14 2.41 23.63
CA GLU A 52 -12.90 3.66 22.92
C GLU A 52 -12.29 3.36 21.55
N ILE A 53 -12.71 4.13 20.54
CA ILE A 53 -12.35 3.92 19.14
C ILE A 53 -11.90 5.27 18.58
N PHE A 54 -10.69 5.30 18.03
CA PHE A 54 -10.10 6.51 17.45
C PHE A 54 -9.59 6.23 16.05
N GLU A 55 -9.85 7.11 15.09
CA GLU A 55 -9.21 7.05 13.77
C GLU A 55 -7.76 7.51 13.90
N THR A 56 -6.80 6.74 13.37
CA THR A 56 -5.40 7.17 13.32
C THR A 56 -5.18 8.18 12.20
N PRO A 57 -4.14 9.05 12.30
CA PRO A 57 -3.60 9.65 11.08
C PRO A 57 -3.19 8.55 10.09
N LYS A 58 -2.92 8.91 8.84
CA LYS A 58 -2.39 7.94 7.87
C LYS A 58 -1.10 7.34 8.41
N LEU A 59 -1.00 6.03 8.28
CA LEU A 59 0.13 5.23 8.71
C LEU A 59 0.74 4.53 7.50
N SER A 60 2.01 4.15 7.64
CA SER A 60 2.57 3.14 6.74
C SER A 60 1.84 1.82 6.91
N ILE A 61 1.85 0.97 5.88
CA ILE A 61 1.19 -0.33 5.95
C ILE A 61 1.75 -1.17 7.11
N LYS A 62 3.07 -1.10 7.36
CA LYS A 62 3.73 -1.80 8.46
C LYS A 62 3.22 -1.32 9.84
N ALA A 63 3.02 -0.01 9.99
CA ALA A 63 2.48 0.59 11.21
C ALA A 63 0.98 0.29 11.38
N ALA A 64 0.20 0.32 10.30
CA ALA A 64 -1.21 -0.06 10.32
C ALA A 64 -1.40 -1.52 10.77
N LEU A 65 -0.63 -2.46 10.23
CA LEU A 65 -0.64 -3.86 10.67
C LEU A 65 -0.30 -4.02 12.16
N LYS A 66 0.66 -3.23 12.66
CA LYS A 66 0.98 -3.21 14.09
C LYS A 66 -0.23 -2.79 14.93
N VAL A 67 -0.94 -1.73 14.53
CA VAL A 67 -2.16 -1.28 15.22
C VAL A 67 -3.24 -2.36 15.18
N LEU A 68 -3.43 -3.07 14.05
CA LEU A 68 -4.41 -4.15 13.96
C LEU A 68 -4.07 -5.34 14.88
N ILE A 69 -2.79 -5.69 15.00
CA ILE A 69 -2.32 -6.71 15.94
C ILE A 69 -2.56 -6.28 17.39
N GLU A 70 -2.28 -5.01 17.74
CA GLU A 70 -2.58 -4.45 19.06
C GLU A 70 -4.08 -4.46 19.36
N ASN A 71 -4.91 -4.10 18.37
CA ASN A 71 -6.37 -4.15 18.48
C ASN A 71 -6.88 -5.55 18.78
N ILE A 72 -6.30 -6.60 18.18
CA ILE A 72 -6.67 -7.99 18.49
C ILE A 72 -6.48 -8.28 19.99
N GLY A 73 -5.38 -7.84 20.59
CA GLY A 73 -5.15 -8.00 22.03
C GLY A 73 -6.21 -7.30 22.88
N VAL A 74 -6.69 -6.13 22.45
CA VAL A 74 -7.82 -5.43 23.09
C VAL A 74 -9.12 -6.22 22.93
N ILE A 75 -9.38 -6.77 21.74
CA ILE A 75 -10.58 -7.55 21.42
C ILE A 75 -10.65 -8.84 22.27
N GLU A 76 -9.52 -9.48 22.53
CA GLU A 76 -9.48 -10.68 23.40
C GLU A 76 -9.95 -10.40 24.84
N SER A 77 -9.90 -9.14 25.29
CA SER A 77 -10.25 -8.71 26.64
C SER A 77 -11.71 -8.24 26.80
N ILE A 78 -12.46 -8.05 25.70
CA ILE A 78 -13.87 -7.63 25.68
C ILE A 78 -14.81 -8.81 25.44
N SER A 79 -16.08 -8.62 25.79
CA SER A 79 -17.15 -9.61 25.64
C SER A 79 -18.48 -8.92 25.30
N GLY A 80 -19.49 -9.69 24.90
CA GLY A 80 -20.82 -9.17 24.61
C GLY A 80 -20.85 -8.31 23.34
N SER A 81 -21.70 -7.27 23.33
CA SER A 81 -21.90 -6.40 22.16
C SER A 81 -20.64 -5.63 21.73
N GLU A 82 -19.79 -5.23 22.70
CA GLU A 82 -18.53 -4.56 22.40
C GLU A 82 -17.58 -5.45 21.59
N PHE A 83 -17.56 -6.77 21.87
CA PHE A 83 -16.75 -7.74 21.12
C PHE A 83 -17.13 -7.76 19.64
N TYR A 84 -18.42 -7.92 19.32
CA TYR A 84 -18.88 -7.97 17.94
C TYR A 84 -18.64 -6.66 17.19
N ARG A 85 -18.86 -5.52 17.87
CA ARG A 85 -18.56 -4.20 17.30
C ARG A 85 -17.08 -4.05 16.96
N ALA A 86 -16.20 -4.47 17.87
CA ALA A 86 -14.75 -4.38 17.66
C ALA A 86 -14.24 -5.35 16.58
N MET A 87 -14.83 -6.55 16.48
CA MET A 87 -14.56 -7.50 15.41
C MET A 87 -14.90 -6.93 14.04
N SER A 88 -16.08 -6.34 13.87
CA SER A 88 -16.49 -5.72 12.62
C SER A 88 -15.55 -4.57 12.22
N ILE A 89 -15.10 -3.76 13.18
CA ILE A 89 -14.08 -2.71 12.95
C ILE A 89 -12.76 -3.31 12.47
N LEU A 90 -12.28 -4.37 13.13
CA LEU A 90 -11.04 -5.04 12.77
C LEU A 90 -11.11 -5.61 11.36
N GLU A 91 -12.20 -6.26 10.98
CA GLU A 91 -12.40 -6.83 9.64
C GLU A 91 -12.37 -5.77 8.55
N GLU A 92 -13.10 -4.67 8.75
CA GLU A 92 -13.11 -3.53 7.83
C GLU A 92 -11.70 -2.92 7.67
N ASP A 93 -10.96 -2.74 8.77
CA ASP A 93 -9.62 -2.15 8.71
C ASP A 93 -8.59 -3.10 8.08
N ILE A 94 -8.71 -4.41 8.31
CA ILE A 94 -7.92 -5.43 7.59
C ILE A 94 -8.19 -5.34 6.08
N SER A 95 -9.46 -5.19 5.68
CA SER A 95 -9.81 -5.02 4.26
C SER A 95 -9.14 -3.78 3.68
N ARG A 96 -9.23 -2.63 4.36
CA ARG A 96 -8.59 -1.38 3.89
C ARG A 96 -7.08 -1.52 3.73
N VAL A 97 -6.40 -2.14 4.70
CA VAL A 97 -4.95 -2.39 4.62
C VAL A 97 -4.62 -3.32 3.46
N THR A 98 -5.44 -4.34 3.23
CA THR A 98 -5.28 -5.28 2.12
C THR A 98 -5.44 -4.58 0.77
N ASP A 99 -6.45 -3.72 0.63
CA ASP A 99 -6.71 -2.98 -0.61
C ASP A 99 -5.60 -1.96 -0.90
N ALA A 100 -5.12 -1.26 0.13
CA ALA A 100 -3.97 -0.38 0.02
C ALA A 100 -2.72 -1.14 -0.44
N TYR A 101 -2.47 -2.33 0.13
CA TYR A 101 -1.34 -3.16 -0.26
C TYR A 101 -1.44 -3.64 -1.71
N ARG A 102 -2.62 -4.09 -2.16
CA ARG A 102 -2.85 -4.47 -3.57
C ARG A 102 -2.58 -3.31 -4.53
N ALA A 103 -3.06 -2.11 -4.20
CA ALA A 103 -2.80 -0.92 -5.00
C ALA A 103 -1.30 -0.62 -5.10
N ILE A 104 -0.55 -0.77 -3.99
CA ILE A 104 0.91 -0.61 -3.96
C ILE A 104 1.61 -1.66 -4.84
N GLN A 105 1.21 -2.93 -4.77
CA GLN A 105 1.81 -3.98 -5.60
C GLN A 105 1.56 -3.74 -7.09
N ASP A 106 0.32 -3.41 -7.46
CA ASP A 106 -0.04 -3.04 -8.82
C ASP A 106 0.75 -1.82 -9.33
N ALA A 107 0.91 -0.81 -8.49
CA ALA A 107 1.71 0.37 -8.79
C ALA A 107 3.18 0.01 -9.01
N ASN A 108 3.74 -0.88 -8.18
CA ASN A 108 5.12 -1.32 -8.33
C ASN A 108 5.37 -1.99 -9.69
N SER A 109 4.44 -2.81 -10.18
CA SER A 109 4.56 -3.40 -11.53
C SER A 109 4.68 -2.32 -12.63
N LEU A 110 3.91 -1.22 -12.53
CA LEU A 110 4.03 -0.10 -13.48
C LEU A 110 5.34 0.67 -13.32
N ILE A 111 5.85 0.82 -12.10
CA ILE A 111 7.17 1.42 -11.85
C ILE A 111 8.27 0.57 -12.50
N GLU A 112 8.22 -0.75 -12.38
CA GLU A 112 9.18 -1.65 -13.04
C GLU A 112 9.11 -1.53 -14.57
N GLU A 113 7.92 -1.39 -15.14
CA GLU A 113 7.77 -1.12 -16.57
C GLU A 113 8.35 0.23 -17.01
N ILE A 114 8.19 1.28 -16.18
CA ILE A 114 8.81 2.59 -16.41
C ILE A 114 10.33 2.46 -16.38
N GLU A 115 10.90 1.79 -15.38
CA GLU A 115 12.34 1.59 -15.26
C GLU A 115 12.91 0.77 -16.42
N ASN A 116 12.19 -0.26 -16.86
CA ASN A 116 12.56 -1.01 -18.07
C ASN A 116 12.57 -0.12 -19.32
N THR A 117 11.59 0.79 -19.43
CA THR A 117 11.52 1.76 -20.53
C THR A 117 12.71 2.72 -20.49
N LYS A 118 13.09 3.24 -19.31
CA LYS A 118 14.30 4.06 -19.13
C LYS A 118 15.58 3.31 -19.53
N ARG A 119 15.69 2.03 -19.19
CA ARG A 119 16.84 1.20 -19.60
C ARG A 119 16.91 0.99 -21.12
N MET A 120 15.76 0.82 -21.77
CA MET A 120 15.69 0.72 -23.23
C MET A 120 16.10 2.03 -23.91
N LEU A 121 15.62 3.16 -23.39
CA LEU A 121 15.97 4.50 -23.86
C LEU A 121 17.49 4.72 -23.86
N LYS A 122 18.15 4.45 -22.72
CA LYS A 122 19.62 4.59 -22.57
C LYS A 122 20.44 3.69 -23.51
N ARG A 123 19.90 2.53 -23.90
CA ARG A 123 20.59 1.59 -24.80
C ARG A 123 20.53 2.01 -26.27
N LYS A 124 19.54 2.81 -26.67
CA LYS A 124 19.37 3.21 -28.07
C LYS A 124 20.33 4.31 -28.52
N GLY A 125 20.96 5.04 -27.57
CA GLY A 125 21.89 6.12 -27.91
C GLY A 125 21.22 7.22 -28.71
N LEU A 126 20.05 7.68 -28.24
CA LEU A 126 19.31 8.78 -28.87
C LEU A 126 20.08 10.10 -28.76
N ASP A 127 19.61 11.11 -29.50
CA ASP A 127 20.03 12.49 -29.25
C ASP A 127 19.79 12.84 -27.77
N SER A 128 20.84 13.38 -27.12
CA SER A 128 20.86 13.63 -25.68
C SER A 128 19.71 14.52 -25.18
N THR A 129 19.16 15.38 -26.05
CA THR A 129 18.03 16.26 -25.71
C THR A 129 16.73 15.47 -25.61
N LYS A 130 16.44 14.65 -26.63
CA LYS A 130 15.21 13.82 -26.67
C LYS A 130 15.21 12.73 -25.61
N GLU A 131 16.37 12.13 -25.34
CA GLU A 131 16.52 11.18 -24.25
C GLU A 131 16.15 11.81 -22.91
N ARG A 132 16.65 13.01 -22.64
CA ARG A 132 16.36 13.73 -21.40
C ARG A 132 14.87 14.06 -21.26
N GLU A 133 14.23 14.55 -22.31
CA GLU A 133 12.79 14.86 -22.32
C GLU A 133 11.96 13.62 -21.94
N VAL A 134 12.22 12.48 -22.58
CA VAL A 134 11.49 11.23 -22.28
C VAL A 134 11.79 10.71 -20.87
N GLU A 135 13.04 10.80 -20.40
CA GLU A 135 13.41 10.42 -19.03
C GLU A 135 12.70 11.30 -17.98
N GLU A 136 12.59 12.60 -18.23
CA GLU A 136 11.85 13.54 -17.37
C GLU A 136 10.36 13.19 -17.33
N GLU A 137 9.73 12.88 -18.45
CA GLU A 137 8.33 12.45 -18.46
C GLU A 137 8.09 11.10 -17.74
N LEU A 138 9.00 10.14 -17.91
CA LEU A 138 8.95 8.87 -17.17
C LEU A 138 9.12 9.08 -15.65
N ASN A 139 9.97 10.02 -15.23
CA ASN A 139 10.10 10.40 -13.82
C ASN A 139 8.84 11.09 -13.29
N MET A 140 8.17 11.92 -14.11
CA MET A 140 6.87 12.50 -13.75
C MET A 140 5.80 11.43 -13.53
N LEU A 141 5.78 10.36 -14.34
CA LEU A 141 4.86 9.23 -14.12
C LEU A 141 5.10 8.53 -12.78
N VAL A 142 6.37 8.29 -12.41
CA VAL A 142 6.70 7.72 -11.08
C VAL A 142 6.17 8.61 -9.96
N LYS A 143 6.36 9.93 -10.07
CA LYS A 143 5.84 10.88 -9.09
C LYS A 143 4.31 10.83 -9.00
N TRP A 144 3.62 10.84 -10.14
CA TRP A 144 2.15 10.74 -10.15
C TRP A 144 1.65 9.43 -9.54
N ILE A 145 2.30 8.30 -9.81
CA ILE A 145 1.97 7.02 -9.19
C ILE A 145 2.09 7.13 -7.66
N ARG A 146 3.21 7.65 -7.16
CA ARG A 146 3.43 7.86 -5.71
C ARG A 146 2.35 8.75 -5.11
N ASP A 147 2.09 9.91 -5.71
CA ASP A 147 1.12 10.88 -5.21
C ASP A 147 -0.28 10.26 -5.13
N ILE A 148 -0.70 9.48 -6.13
CA ILE A 148 -1.99 8.79 -6.11
C ILE A 148 -2.10 7.80 -4.95
N ILE A 149 -1.08 6.98 -4.75
CA ILE A 149 -1.05 5.96 -3.70
C ILE A 149 -1.07 6.62 -2.32
N VAL A 150 -0.23 7.64 -2.10
CA VAL A 150 -0.10 8.33 -0.81
C VAL A 150 -1.34 9.17 -0.50
N ASP A 151 -1.90 9.90 -1.48
CA ASP A 151 -3.04 10.79 -1.25
C ASP A 151 -4.35 10.02 -1.09
N ASN A 152 -4.64 9.09 -2.00
CA ASN A 152 -5.85 8.28 -1.93
C ASN A 152 -5.75 7.05 -2.84
N PHE A 153 -5.21 5.96 -2.30
CA PHE A 153 -5.07 4.69 -3.02
C PHE A 153 -6.40 4.15 -3.57
N ASN A 154 -7.57 4.52 -3.03
CA ASN A 154 -8.86 4.08 -3.59
C ASN A 154 -9.10 4.59 -5.01
N ASN A 155 -8.44 5.69 -5.40
CA ASN A 155 -8.50 6.23 -6.75
C ASN A 155 -7.53 5.55 -7.71
N TRP A 156 -6.74 4.57 -7.24
CA TRP A 156 -5.71 3.92 -8.03
C TRP A 156 -6.27 3.34 -9.33
N ASN A 157 -7.31 2.51 -9.25
CA ASN A 157 -7.88 1.84 -10.42
C ASN A 157 -8.36 2.83 -11.49
N ASN A 158 -8.99 3.93 -11.07
CA ASN A 158 -9.49 4.97 -11.99
C ASN A 158 -8.36 5.74 -12.68
N LYS A 159 -7.23 5.94 -12.00
CA LYS A 159 -6.09 6.72 -12.53
C LYS A 159 -5.07 5.84 -13.25
N LYS A 160 -5.02 4.54 -12.94
CA LYS A 160 -4.10 3.54 -13.52
C LYS A 160 -4.20 3.50 -15.04
N GLU A 161 -5.42 3.49 -15.60
CA GLU A 161 -5.63 3.41 -17.04
C GLU A 161 -4.96 4.56 -17.80
N LYS A 162 -5.08 5.78 -17.26
CA LYS A 162 -4.44 6.97 -17.85
C LYS A 162 -2.92 6.86 -17.83
N ILE A 163 -2.34 6.36 -16.74
CA ILE A 163 -0.89 6.13 -16.62
C ILE A 163 -0.43 5.08 -17.63
N VAL A 164 -1.16 3.98 -17.75
CA VAL A 164 -0.85 2.90 -18.71
C VAL A 164 -0.86 3.43 -20.15
N GLN A 165 -1.85 4.26 -20.51
CA GLN A 165 -1.92 4.87 -21.85
C GLN A 165 -0.73 5.79 -22.14
N ILE A 166 -0.35 6.63 -21.17
CA ILE A 166 0.81 7.53 -21.33
C ILE A 166 2.09 6.72 -21.48
N LEU A 167 2.30 5.72 -20.61
CA LEU A 167 3.46 4.84 -20.67
C LEU A 167 3.53 4.07 -22.00
N SER A 168 2.39 3.62 -22.52
CA SER A 168 2.33 2.91 -23.80
C SER A 168 2.77 3.79 -24.97
N LYS A 169 2.31 5.06 -25.01
CA LYS A 169 2.75 6.04 -26.01
C LYS A 169 4.26 6.31 -25.93
N MET A 170 4.80 6.44 -24.72
CA MET A 170 6.24 6.62 -24.52
C MET A 170 7.03 5.41 -25.02
N LYS A 171 6.57 4.18 -24.72
CA LYS A 171 7.19 2.96 -25.22
C LYS A 171 7.18 2.89 -26.75
N GLU A 172 6.11 3.34 -27.40
CA GLU A 172 6.06 3.42 -28.87
C GLU A 172 7.09 4.42 -29.41
N HIS A 173 7.19 5.62 -28.84
CA HIS A 173 8.23 6.58 -29.22
C HIS A 173 9.64 6.00 -29.03
N VAL A 174 9.88 5.29 -27.93
CA VAL A 174 11.16 4.61 -27.68
C VAL A 174 11.39 3.44 -28.64
N LYS A 175 10.36 2.76 -29.15
CA LYS A 175 10.50 1.64 -30.11
C LYS A 175 10.70 2.09 -31.54
N VAL A 176 9.97 3.11 -31.98
CA VAL A 176 9.93 3.61 -33.37
C VAL A 176 11.17 4.44 -33.73
N THR A 177 11.83 5.03 -32.73
CA THR A 177 13.10 5.76 -32.90
C THR A 177 14.29 4.83 -32.78
#